data_AF-A0A7X4GW30-F1
#
_entry.id   AF-A0A7X4GW30-F1
#
_cell.length_a   1.000
_cell.length_b   1.000
_cell.length_c   1.000
_cell.angle_alpha   90.00
_cell.angle_beta   90.00
_cell.angle_gamma   90.00
#
_symmetry.space_group_name_H-M   'P 1'
#
loop_
_entity.id
_entity.type
_entity.pdbx_description
1 polymer ?
#
loop_
_entity_poly.entity_id
_entity_poly.type
_entity_poly.pdbx_seq_one_letter_code
_entity_poly.pdbx_strand_id
1 'polypeptide(L)' 'MQLNLSQNLDSYDDFYDMLTDSHHDLDEGQSKMLDAQLVLLLANHIGDLNVLRQAFALARVNVEQALPHTPSAG' A
#
# COMPACT_ATOMS: atom_id res chain seq x y z
N MET A 1 10.97 -10.80 11.51
CA MET A 1 9.51 -11.07 11.51
C MET A 1 9.07 -11.47 10.10
N GLN A 2 7.86 -12.00 9.94
CA GLN A 2 7.25 -12.27 8.62
C GLN A 2 6.13 -11.27 8.35
N LEU A 3 5.83 -11.03 7.07
CA LEU A 3 4.71 -10.17 6.68
C LEU A 3 3.39 -10.81 7.15
N ASN A 4 2.58 -10.07 7.90
CA ASN A 4 1.25 -10.51 8.30
C ASN A 4 0.24 -10.17 7.18
N LEU A 5 -0.43 -11.18 6.65
CA LEU A 5 -1.46 -11.06 5.61
C LEU A 5 -2.88 -11.32 6.15
N SER A 6 -3.00 -11.62 7.43
CA SER A 6 -4.28 -11.83 8.11
C SER A 6 -4.82 -10.51 8.67
N GLN A 7 -6.09 -10.51 9.08
CA GLN A 7 -6.69 -9.36 9.74
C GLN A 7 -5.89 -8.99 10.99
N ASN A 8 -5.39 -7.76 10.99
CA ASN A 8 -4.56 -7.22 12.07
C ASN A 8 -5.04 -5.83 12.54
N LEU A 9 -6.24 -5.43 12.09
CA LEU A 9 -6.94 -4.22 12.52
C LEU A 9 -8.27 -4.62 13.12
N ASP A 10 -8.63 -3.96 14.23
CA ASP A 10 -9.91 -4.19 14.92
C ASP A 10 -11.10 -3.69 14.07
N SER A 11 -10.89 -2.61 13.31
CA SER A 11 -11.88 -1.99 12.42
C SER A 11 -11.23 -1.57 11.10
N TYR A 12 -11.69 -2.15 9.99
CA TYR A 12 -11.27 -1.72 8.66
C TYR A 12 -12.02 -0.45 8.22
N ASP A 13 -13.26 -0.28 8.66
CA ASP A 13 -14.09 0.88 8.32
C ASP A 13 -13.43 2.17 8.84
N ASP A 14 -13.03 2.19 10.11
CA ASP A 14 -12.34 3.36 10.70
C ASP A 14 -11.01 3.66 9.98
N PHE A 15 -10.30 2.63 9.52
CA PHE A 15 -9.06 2.81 8.77
C PHE A 15 -9.32 3.42 7.38
N TYR A 16 -10.37 2.96 6.68
CA TYR A 16 -10.74 3.51 5.38
C TYR A 16 -11.23 4.96 5.50
N ASP A 17 -12.04 5.28 6.51
CA ASP A 17 -12.48 6.64 6.77
C ASP A 17 -11.29 7.57 7.03
N MET A 18 -10.35 7.16 7.89
CA MET A 18 -9.14 7.94 8.16
C MET A 18 -8.29 8.13 6.89
N LEU A 19 -8.16 7.11 6.04
CA LEU A 19 -7.41 7.20 4.80
C LEU A 19 -8.08 8.15 3.81
N THR A 20 -9.39 8.06 3.65
CA THR A 20 -10.17 8.95 2.78
C THR A 20 -10.10 10.39 3.27
N ASP A 21 -10.30 10.62 4.57
CA ASP A 21 -10.23 11.96 5.18
C ASP A 21 -8.83 12.57 5.04
N SER A 22 -7.77 11.76 5.11
CA SER A 22 -6.39 12.23 4.92
C SER A 22 -6.15 12.80 3.52
N HIS A 23 -6.91 12.35 2.53
CA HIS A 23 -6.84 12.83 1.15
C HIS A 23 -7.77 14.01 0.86
N HIS A 24 -8.62 14.40 1.81
CA HIS A 24 -9.57 15.48 1.63
C HIS A 24 -8.84 16.81 1.30
N ASP A 25 -9.39 17.57 0.35
CA ASP A 25 -8.81 18.82 -0.18
C ASP A 25 -7.44 18.72 -0.88
N LEU A 26 -6.89 17.51 -1.09
CA LEU A 26 -5.64 17.33 -1.82
C LEU A 26 -5.87 17.16 -3.33
N ASP A 27 -4.99 17.76 -4.13
CA ASP A 27 -4.89 17.41 -5.54
C ASP A 27 -4.24 16.03 -5.75
N GLU A 28 -4.22 15.56 -7.00
CA GLU A 28 -3.65 14.24 -7.33
C GLU A 28 -2.15 14.13 -6.97
N GLY A 29 -1.39 15.21 -7.17
CA GLY A 29 0.04 15.23 -6.85
C GLY A 29 0.30 15.20 -5.35
N GLN A 30 -0.49 15.98 -4.60
CA GLN A 30 -0.45 16.01 -3.14
C GLN A 30 -0.90 14.67 -2.54
N SER A 31 -1.94 14.05 -3.09
CA SER A 31 -2.41 12.72 -2.70
C SER A 31 -1.30 11.67 -2.86
N LYS A 32 -0.63 11.64 -4.02
CA LYS A 32 0.52 10.74 -4.24
C LYS A 32 1.68 11.02 -3.29
N MET A 33 1.92 12.28 -2.94
CA MET A 33 2.95 12.65 -1.97
C MET A 33 2.58 12.18 -0.56
N LEU A 34 1.31 12.30 -0.17
CA LEU A 34 0.80 11.78 1.10
C LEU A 34 1.00 10.27 1.21
N ASP A 35 0.60 9.52 0.18
CA ASP A 35 0.78 8.06 0.13
C ASP A 35 2.26 7.67 0.29
N ALA A 36 3.16 8.36 -0.43
CA ALA A 36 4.59 8.11 -0.33
C ALA A 36 5.14 8.39 1.07
N GLN A 37 4.71 9.47 1.73
CA GLN A 37 5.10 9.78 3.10
C GLN A 37 4.55 8.77 4.10
N LEU A 38 3.28 8.37 3.95
CA LEU A 38 2.65 7.36 4.80
C LEU A 38 3.40 6.04 4.75
N VAL A 39 3.78 5.58 3.54
CA VAL A 39 4.59 4.37 3.34
C VAL A 39 5.93 4.47 4.09
N LEU A 40 6.63 5.60 4.02
CA LEU A 40 7.91 5.80 4.71
C LEU A 40 7.75 5.81 6.25
N LEU A 41 6.71 6.47 6.77
CA LEU A 41 6.42 6.50 8.20
C LEU A 41 6.11 5.09 8.73
N LEU A 42 5.26 4.34 8.03
CA LEU A 42 4.93 2.96 8.40
C LEU A 42 6.15 2.03 8.27
N ALA A 43 6.98 2.22 7.25
CA ALA A 43 8.22 1.46 7.10
C ALA A 43 9.19 1.68 8.26
N ASN A 44 9.34 2.93 8.71
CA ASN A 44 10.12 3.25 9.91
C ASN A 44 9.51 2.64 11.17
N HIS A 45 8.19 2.65 11.31
CA HIS A 45 7.51 2.03 12.45
C HIS A 45 7.71 0.51 12.49
N ILE A 46 7.66 -0.16 11.33
CA ILE A 46 7.88 -1.62 11.19
C ILE A 46 9.34 -1.99 11.54
N GLY A 47 10.32 -1.21 11.06
CA GLY A 47 11.74 -1.37 11.42
C GLY A 47 12.42 -2.66 10.93
N ASP A 48 11.73 -3.54 10.20
CA ASP A 48 12.24 -4.82 9.71
C ASP A 48 12.29 -4.86 8.17
N LEU A 49 13.51 -4.77 7.63
CA LEU A 49 13.75 -4.83 6.18
C LEU A 49 13.26 -6.12 5.51
N ASN A 50 13.21 -7.25 6.22
CA ASN A 50 12.71 -8.50 5.63
C ASN A 50 11.20 -8.46 5.44
N VAL A 51 10.46 -7.82 6.35
CA VAL A 51 9.02 -7.59 6.20
C VAL A 51 8.78 -6.64 5.02
N LEU A 52 9.54 -5.55 4.93
CA LEU A 52 9.42 -4.57 3.84
C LEU A 52 9.72 -5.19 2.47
N ARG A 53 10.75 -6.04 2.35
CA ARG A 53 11.05 -6.77 1.09
C ARG A 53 9.90 -7.66 0.64
N GLN A 54 9.28 -8.39 1.58
CA GLN A 54 8.13 -9.24 1.28
C GLN A 54 6.93 -8.40 0.81
N ALA A 55 6.66 -7.28 1.49
CA ALA A 55 5.59 -6.36 1.10
C ALA A 55 5.78 -5.79 -0.31
N PHE A 56 7.00 -5.32 -0.65
CA PHE A 56 7.29 -4.82 -2.00
C PHE A 56 7.14 -5.88 -3.08
N ALA A 57 7.64 -7.09 -2.83
CA ALA A 57 7.53 -8.19 -3.78
C ALA A 57 6.05 -8.55 -4.06
N LEU A 58 5.23 -8.64 -3.00
CA LEU A 58 3.82 -8.96 -3.13
C LEU A 58 3.03 -7.84 -3.80
N ALA A 59 3.29 -6.58 -3.44
CA ALA A 59 2.66 -5.42 -4.07
C ALA A 59 2.94 -5.39 -5.58
N ARG A 60 4.16 -5.72 -6.01
CA ARG A 60 4.52 -5.80 -7.42
C ARG A 60 3.70 -6.85 -8.17
N VAL A 61 3.58 -8.06 -7.60
CA VAL A 61 2.76 -9.14 -8.17
C VAL A 61 1.30 -8.70 -8.29
N ASN A 62 0.73 -8.10 -7.25
CA ASN A 62 -0.68 -7.67 -7.26
C ASN A 62 -0.97 -6.64 -8.35
N VAL A 63 -0.07 -5.67 -8.57
CA VAL A 63 -0.20 -4.71 -9.67
C VAL A 63 -0.14 -5.41 -11.02
N GLU A 64 0.78 -6.35 -11.21
CA GLU A 64 0.91 -7.12 -12.46
C GLU A 64 -0.31 -7.98 -12.75
N GLN A 65 -0.99 -8.49 -11.72
CA GLN A 65 -2.25 -9.24 -11.85
C GLN A 65 -3.47 -8.34 -12.11
N ALA A 66 -3.47 -7.12 -11.55
CA ALA A 66 -4.55 -6.15 -11.77
C ALA A 66 -4.47 -5.49 -13.16
N LEU A 67 -3.30 -5.45 -13.77
CA LEU A 67 -3.11 -4.98 -15.14
C LEU A 67 -3.68 -6.00 -16.13
N PRO A 68 -4.54 -5.60 -17.08
CA PRO A 68 -5.02 -6.52 -18.11
C PRO A 68 -3.82 -7.05 -18.92
N HIS A 69 -3.68 -8.38 -18.97
CA HIS A 69 -2.75 -9.01 -19.90
C HIS A 69 -3.26 -8.80 -21.32
N THR A 70 -2.80 -7.75 -22.01
CA THR A 70 -2.93 -7.68 -23.46
C THR A 70 -2.00 -8.77 -24.02
N PRO A 71 -2.50 -9.87 -24.61
CA PRO A 71 -1.63 -10.82 -25.25
C PRO A 71 -1.02 -10.09 -26.45
N SER A 72 0.31 -9.95 -26.46
CA SER A 72 1.03 -9.50 -27.64
C SER A 72 0.72 -10.48 -28.76
N ALA A 73 -0.10 -10.07 -29.74
CA ALA A 73 -0.28 -10.83 -30.97
C ALA A 73 1.10 -10.98 -31.61
N GLY A 74 1.56 -12.23 -31.71
CA GLY A 74 2.79 -12.59 -32.41
C GLY A 74 2.66 -12.46 -33.92
#